data_AF-A0A2H0YN02-F1
#
_entry.id   AF-A0A2H0YN02-F1
#
_cell.length_a   1.000
_cell.length_b   1.000
_cell.length_c   1.000
_cell.angle_alpha   90.00
_cell.angle_beta   90.00
_cell.angle_gamma   90.00
#
_symmetry.space_group_name_H-M   'P 1'
#
loop_
_entity.id
_entity.type
_entity.pdbx_description
1 polymer ?
#
loop_
_entity_poly.entity_id
_entity_poly.type
_entity_poly.pdbx_seq_one_letter_code
_entity_poly.pdbx_strand_id
1 'polypeptide(L)' 'MLIGQYEHTIDSKKRLALPVKFRGELGDKLIITRGIENCLVVYTEKEWRVISEKLSNLPISQT' A
#
# COMPACT_ATOMS: atom_id res chain seq x y z
N MET A 1 -9.19 11.58 0.66
CA MET A 1 -9.61 10.17 0.71
C MET A 1 -9.19 9.48 -0.58
N LEU A 2 -8.56 8.31 -0.48
CA LEU A 2 -8.16 7.49 -1.63
C LEU A 2 -9.37 6.68 -2.17
N ILE A 3 -10.26 7.34 -2.89
CA ILE A 3 -11.46 6.72 -3.47
C ILE A 3 -11.44 6.90 -5.00
N GLY A 4 -11.75 5.82 -5.71
CA GLY A 4 -11.87 5.79 -7.17
C GLY A 4 -11.24 4.53 -7.77
N GLN A 5 -11.57 4.26 -9.02
CA GLN A 5 -11.02 3.15 -9.81
C GLN A 5 -10.35 3.72 -11.05
N TYR A 6 -9.15 3.23 -11.36
CA TYR A 6 -8.33 3.72 -12.46
C TYR A 6 -7.66 2.52 -13.12
N GLU A 7 -7.83 2.39 -14.43
CA GLU A 7 -7.14 1.37 -15.22
C GLU A 7 -5.77 1.89 -15.65
N HIS A 8 -4.73 1.10 -15.41
CA HIS A 8 -3.37 1.41 -15.79
C HIS A 8 -2.67 0.16 -16.31
N THR A 9 -1.84 0.36 -17.34
CA THR A 9 -0.95 -0.69 -17.86
C THR A 9 0.38 -0.63 -17.12
N ILE A 10 0.98 -1.79 -16.89
CA ILE A 10 2.34 -1.91 -16.36
C ILE A 10 3.33 -1.71 -17.51
N ASP A 11 4.30 -0.82 -17.31
CA ASP A 11 5.31 -0.54 -18.34
C ASP A 11 6.33 -1.69 -18.48
N SER A 12 7.17 -1.62 -19.52
CA SER A 12 8.22 -2.63 -19.79
C SER A 12 9.25 -2.78 -18.67
N LYS A 13 9.29 -1.83 -17.73
CA LYS A 13 10.18 -1.82 -16.55
C LYS A 13 9.45 -2.24 -15.28
N LYS A 14 8.24 -2.82 -15.40
CA LYS A 14 7.39 -3.26 -14.28
C LYS A 14 6.95 -2.11 -13.35
N ARG A 15 6.76 -0.91 -13.89
CA ARG A 15 6.27 0.25 -13.14
C ARG A 15 4.83 0.55 -13.51
N LEU A 16 4.09 1.11 -12.55
CA LEU A 16 2.74 1.62 -12.72
C LEU A 16 2.71 3.09 -12.31
N ALA A 17 2.11 3.93 -13.15
CA ALA A 17 1.96 5.35 -12.86
C ALA A 17 0.73 5.58 -11.95
N LEU A 18 0.95 6.10 -10.75
CA LEU A 18 -0.14 6.42 -9.83
C LEU A 18 -0.95 7.63 -10.31
N PRO A 19 -2.29 7.64 -10.18
CA PRO A 19 -3.12 8.80 -10.47
C PRO A 19 -2.68 10.05 -9.70
N VAL A 20 -2.68 11.20 -10.39
CA VAL A 20 -2.25 12.50 -9.82
C VAL A 20 -2.99 12.82 -8.51
N LYS A 21 -4.29 12.53 -8.45
CA LYS A 21 -5.17 12.79 -7.30
C LYS A 21 -4.70 12.09 -6.02
N PHE A 22 -4.01 10.96 -6.13
CA PHE A 22 -3.54 10.19 -4.98
C PHE A 22 -2.15 10.63 -4.50
N ARG A 23 -1.36 11.30 -5.33
CA ARG A 23 0.03 11.66 -5.00
C ARG A 23 0.11 12.60 -3.79
N GLY A 24 -0.83 13.54 -3.67
CA GLY A 24 -0.87 14.48 -2.54
C GLY A 24 -1.14 13.79 -1.20
N GLU A 25 -1.98 12.75 -1.19
CA GLU A 25 -2.29 12.00 0.05
C GLU A 25 -1.28 10.90 0.35
N LEU A 26 -0.69 10.30 -0.68
CA LEU A 26 0.26 9.20 -0.54
C LEU A 26 1.68 9.69 -0.15
N GLY A 27 2.07 10.88 -0.59
CA GLY A 27 3.40 11.45 -0.36
C GLY A 27 4.50 10.80 -1.21
N ASP A 28 5.76 11.09 -0.85
CA ASP A 28 6.93 10.68 -1.62
C ASP A 28 7.36 9.22 -1.40
N LYS A 29 6.93 8.64 -0.27
CA LYS A 29 7.29 7.27 0.12
C LYS A 29 6.05 6.41 0.31
N LEU A 30 6.10 5.22 -0.25
CA LEU A 30 4.99 4.28 -0.32
C LEU A 30 5.49 2.91 0.15
N ILE A 31 4.62 2.19 0.85
CA ILE A 31 4.87 0.79 1.21
C ILE A 31 3.87 -0.05 0.44
N ILE A 32 4.35 -1.10 -0.23
CA ILE A 32 3.52 -2.05 -0.97
C ILE A 32 3.59 -3.39 -0.26
N THR A 33 2.44 -4.00 -0.02
CA THR A 33 2.35 -5.36 0.53
C THR A 33 1.44 -6.25 -0.33
N ARG A 34 1.53 -7.56 -0.11
CA ARG A 34 0.59 -8.52 -0.68
C ARG A 34 -0.71 -8.48 0.10
N GLY A 35 -1.81 -8.19 -0.60
CA GLY A 35 -3.16 -8.23 -0.08
C GLY A 35 -3.80 -9.61 -0.22
N ILE A 36 -5.12 -9.61 -0.08
CA ILE A 36 -5.98 -10.78 -0.29
C ILE A 36 -6.21 -10.94 -1.81
N GLU A 37 -6.56 -12.14 -2.27
CA GLU A 37 -6.99 -12.40 -3.66
C GLU A 37 -6.02 -11.89 -4.74
N ASN A 38 -4.72 -12.18 -4.60
CA ASN A 38 -3.66 -11.78 -5.55
C ASN A 38 -3.57 -10.27 -5.83
N CYS A 39 -4.06 -9.45 -4.91
CA CYS A 39 -3.97 -8.00 -5.01
C CYS A 39 -2.74 -7.45 -4.29
N LEU A 40 -2.31 -6.26 -4.69
CA LEU A 40 -1.32 -5.46 -3.97
C LEU A 40 -2.02 -4.34 -3.21
N VAL A 41 -1.58 -4.07 -1.99
CA VAL A 41 -2.10 -2.97 -1.17
C VAL A 41 -0.99 -1.95 -0.96
N VAL A 42 -1.34 -0.67 -1.10
CA VAL A 42 -0.41 0.45 -0.92
C VAL A 42 -0.77 1.20 0.35
N TYR A 43 0.22 1.46 1.18
CA TYR A 43 0.10 2.24 2.40
C TYR A 43 1.00 3.48 2.34
N THR A 44 0.55 4.54 3.00
CA THR A 44 1.44 5.64 3.36
C THR A 44 2.40 5.20 4.45
N GLU A 45 3.57 5.84 4.55
CA GLU A 45 4.54 5.57 5.62
C GLU A 45 3.91 5.72 7.01
N LYS A 46 3.04 6.71 7.18
CA LYS A 46 2.31 6.96 8.44
C LYS A 46 1.40 5.79 8.80
N GLU A 47 0.53 5.35 7.89
CA GLU A 47 -0.41 4.26 8.16
C GLU A 47 0.33 2.93 8.34
N TRP A 48 1.35 2.68 7.53
CA TRP A 48 2.16 1.48 7.66
C TRP A 48 2.80 1.38 9.04
N ARG A 49 3.32 2.49 9.59
CA ARG A 49 3.89 2.50 10.93
C ARG A 49 2.89 2.03 11.98
N VAL A 50 1.67 2.57 11.95
CA VAL A 50 0.58 2.20 12.88
C VAL A 50 0.23 0.72 12.75
N ILE A 51 0.12 0.20 11.53
CA ILE A 51 -0.21 -1.22 11.29
C ILE A 51 0.94 -2.11 11.74
N SER A 52 2.18 -1.77 11.40
CA SER A 52 3.38 -2.54 11.74
C SER A 52 3.60 -2.63 13.25
N GLU A 53 3.32 -1.55 13.98
CA GLU A 53 3.40 -1.53 15.44
C GLU A 53 2.31 -2.39 16.07
N LYS A 54 1.07 -2.30 15.58
CA LYS A 54 -0.01 -3.19 16.02
C LYS A 54 0.35 -4.66 15.79
N LEU A 55 0.86 -5.00 14.60
CA LEU A 55 1.29 -6.36 14.27
C LEU A 55 2.45 -6.84 15.14
N SER A 56 3.41 -5.97 15.43
CA SER A 56 4.57 -6.32 16.28
C SER A 56 4.17 -6.59 17.74
N ASN A 57 3.08 -5.97 18.20
CA ASN A 57 2.53 -6.17 19.53
C ASN A 57 1.57 -7.37 19.62
N LEU A 58 1.24 -8.01 18.50
CA LEU A 58 0.48 -9.25 18.54
C LEU A 58 1.37 -10.38 19.03
N PRO A 59 0.89 -11.22 19.96
CA PRO A 59 1.61 -12.43 20.31
C PRO A 59 1.78 -13.28 19.06
N ILE A 60 3.03 -13.61 18.72
CA ILE A 60 3.34 -14.64 17.75
C ILE A 60 2.77 -15.93 18.37
N SER A 61 1.63 -16.39 17.86
CA SER A 61 0.72 -17.36 18.49
C SER A 61 1.39 -18.45 19.33
N GLN A 62 0.77 -18.75 20.49
CA GLN A 62 0.96 -20.01 21.21
C GLN A 62 0.68 -21.18 20.24
N THR A 63 1.68 -22.06 20.09
CA THR A 63 1.56 -23.42 19.57
C THR A 63 0.56 -24.25 20.37
#